data_AF-A0A7C2SDP2-F1
#
_entry.id   AF-A0A7C2SDP2-F1
#
_cell.length_a   1.000
_cell.length_b   1.000
_cell.length_c   1.000
_cell.angle_alpha   90.00
_cell.angle_beta   90.00
_cell.angle_gamma   90.00
#
_symmetry.space_group_name_H-M   'P 1'
#
loop_
_entity.id
_entity.type
_entity.pdbx_description
1 polymer ?
#
loop_
_entity_poly.entity_id
_entity_poly.type
_entity_poly.pdbx_seq_one_letter_code
_entity_poly.pdbx_strand_id
1 'polypeptide(L)'
;MGRRRFDHLYVETCVAAGRRLSRVALWYALHEAGCDPEALTREAALAFCRGGLRRTLAREGAALSPRALRRLEREVGRYDPTRPTPYEIFAAFA
;
A
#
# COMPACT_ATOMS: atom_id res chain seq x y z
N MET A 1 7.11 4.57 -15.86
CA MET A 1 7.05 4.83 -14.40
C MET A 1 7.15 3.47 -13.72
N GLY A 2 8.23 3.20 -12.97
CA GLY A 2 8.54 1.85 -12.48
C GLY A 2 7.52 1.31 -11.47
N ARG A 3 7.46 -0.02 -11.35
CA ARG A 3 6.61 -0.74 -10.38
C ARG A 3 7.08 -0.45 -8.94
N ARG A 4 6.44 0.48 -8.23
CA ARG A 4 6.79 0.80 -6.85
C ARG A 4 5.84 0.10 -5.87
N ARG A 5 6.38 -0.50 -4.81
CA ARG A 5 5.54 -1.07 -3.72
C ARG A 5 4.65 -0.02 -3.06
N PHE A 6 5.09 1.24 -3.05
CA PHE A 6 4.27 2.35 -2.55
C PHE A 6 2.98 2.54 -3.36
N ASP A 7 3.04 2.45 -4.69
CA ASP A 7 1.84 2.60 -5.53
C ASP A 7 0.82 1.52 -5.23
N HIS A 8 1.29 0.27 -5.14
CA HIS A 8 0.46 -0.86 -4.75
C HIS A 8 -0.14 -0.69 -3.37
N LEU A 9 0.68 -0.33 -2.37
CA LEU A 9 0.22 -0.05 -1.01
C LEU A 9 -0.86 1.04 -0.99
N TYR A 10 -0.68 2.13 -1.74
CA TYR A 10 -1.65 3.21 -1.83
C TYR A 10 -3.00 2.73 -2.39
N VAL A 11 -2.97 2.00 -3.50
CA VAL A 11 -4.17 1.46 -4.14
C VAL A 11 -4.90 0.51 -3.19
N GLU A 12 -4.20 -0.47 -2.63
CA GLU A 12 -4.79 -1.45 -1.71
C GLU A 12 -5.35 -0.78 -0.45
N THR A 13 -4.70 0.27 0.05
CA THR A 13 -5.21 1.02 1.21
C THR A 13 -6.50 1.77 0.87
N CYS A 14 -6.60 2.38 -0.32
CA CYS A 14 -7.83 3.03 -0.78
C CYS A 14 -8.97 2.02 -0.95
N VAL A 15 -8.68 0.85 -1.54
CA VAL A 15 -9.64 -0.25 -1.69
C VAL A 15 -10.11 -0.74 -0.33
N ALA A 16 -9.19 -1.00 0.60
CA ALA A 16 -9.53 -1.46 1.94
C ALA A 16 -10.36 -0.42 2.72
N ALA A 17 -10.07 0.87 2.56
CA ALA A 17 -10.79 1.96 3.19
C ALA A 17 -12.15 2.25 2.52
N GLY A 18 -12.40 1.73 1.31
CA GLY A 18 -13.61 2.01 0.54
C GLY A 18 -13.71 3.46 0.04
N ARG A 19 -12.59 4.21 0.06
CA ARG A 19 -12.52 5.62 -0.36
C ARG A 19 -11.12 5.99 -0.80
N ARG A 20 -11.03 7.06 -1.58
CA ARG A 20 -9.74 7.66 -1.92
C ARG A 20 -9.14 8.35 -0.70
N LEU A 21 -7.89 8.02 -0.40
CA LEU A 21 -7.08 8.67 0.63
C LEU A 21 -6.09 9.65 -0.01
N SER A 22 -5.59 10.60 0.77
CA SER A 22 -4.48 11.45 0.35
C SER A 22 -3.21 10.62 0.15
N ARG A 23 -2.74 10.56 -1.10
CA ARG A 23 -1.47 9.89 -1.44
C ARG A 23 -0.29 10.54 -0.73
N VAL A 24 -0.30 11.87 -0.63
CA VAL A 24 0.73 12.66 0.05
C VAL A 24 0.73 12.39 1.54
N ALA A 25 -0.44 12.29 2.18
CA ALA A 25 -0.52 11.94 3.60
C ALA A 25 0.04 10.54 3.88
N LEU A 26 -0.27 9.57 3.02
CA LEU A 26 0.27 8.21 3.13
C LEU A 26 1.80 8.18 2.92
N TRP A 27 2.30 8.99 1.99
CA TRP A 27 3.73 9.14 1.74
C TRP A 27 4.47 9.67 2.97
N TYR A 28 3.98 10.77 3.56
CA TYR A 28 4.56 11.31 4.79
C TYR A 28 4.46 10.34 5.97
N ALA A 29 3.35 9.62 6.10
CA ALA A 29 3.19 8.66 7.19
C ALA A 29 4.21 7.50 7.12
N LEU A 30 4.61 7.07 5.91
CA LEU A 30 5.69 6.11 5.75
C LEU A 30 7.03 6.67 6.18
N HIS A 31 7.34 7.91 5.81
CA HIS A 31 8.56 8.59 6.28
C HIS A 31 8.56 8.77 7.80
N GLU A 32 7.44 9.18 8.40
CA GLU A 32 7.28 9.26 9.87
C GLU A 32 7.46 7.90 10.55
N ALA A 33 7.18 6.80 9.84
CA ALA A 33 7.42 5.43 10.28
C ALA A 33 8.84 4.92 9.99
N GLY A 34 9.75 5.77 9.51
CA GLY A 34 11.14 5.42 9.18
C GLY A 34 11.29 4.60 7.90
N CYS A 35 10.27 4.57 7.04
CA CYS A 35 10.30 3.88 5.76
C CYS A 35 10.58 4.88 4.63
N ASP A 36 11.30 4.43 3.61
CA ASP A 36 11.43 5.17 2.35
C ASP A 36 10.36 4.67 1.34
N PRO A 37 9.40 5.50 0.92
CA PRO A 37 8.41 5.13 -0.10
C PRO A 37 9.02 4.79 -1.47
N GLU A 38 10.19 5.34 -1.81
CA GLU A 38 10.86 5.05 -3.09
C GLU A 38 11.53 3.68 -3.10
N ALA A 39 12.18 3.32 -2.00
CA ALA A 39 12.84 2.04 -1.79
C ALA A 39 12.03 1.07 -0.90
N LEU A 40 10.70 1.17 -0.91
CA LEU A 40 9.84 0.46 0.05
C LEU A 40 9.99 -1.06 -0.06
N THR A 41 10.44 -1.69 1.04
CA THR A 41 10.56 -3.14 1.14
C THR A 41 9.22 -3.80 1.47
N ARG A 42 9.11 -5.11 1.25
CA ARG A 42 7.90 -5.87 1.61
C ARG A 42 7.70 -5.85 3.13
N GLU A 43 8.77 -6.06 3.87
CA GLU A 43 8.79 -6.09 5.33
C GLU A 43 8.38 -4.73 5.90
N ALA A 44 8.92 -3.64 5.36
CA ALA A 44 8.56 -2.27 5.74
C ALA A 44 7.08 -1.97 5.47
N ALA A 45 6.57 -2.34 4.29
CA ALA A 45 5.17 -2.15 3.95
C ALA A 45 4.23 -2.92 4.91
N LEU A 46 4.56 -4.17 5.24
CA LEU A 46 3.79 -4.97 6.20
C LEU A 46 3.85 -4.41 7.62
N ALA A 47 5.03 -3.97 8.07
CA ALA A 47 5.19 -3.32 9.37
C ALA A 47 4.37 -2.03 9.45
N PHE A 48 4.35 -1.24 8.37
CA PHE A 48 3.53 -0.04 8.27
C PHE A 48 2.03 -0.37 8.38
N CYS A 49 1.53 -1.39 7.67
CA CYS A 49 0.13 -1.83 7.78
C CYS A 49 -0.26 -2.18 9.22
N ARG A 50 0.61 -2.89 9.95
CA ARG A 50 0.33 -3.35 11.33
C ARG A 50 0.35 -2.22 12.36
N GLY A 51 1.11 -1.15 12.13
CA GLY A 51 1.32 -0.07 13.10
C GLY A 51 0.97 1.32 12.58
N GLY A 52 1.74 1.81 11.61
CA GLY A 52 1.67 3.19 11.12
C GLY A 52 0.35 3.55 10.42
N LEU A 53 -0.26 2.59 9.75
CA LEU A 53 -1.45 2.81 8.92
C LEU A 53 -2.67 3.27 9.74
N ARG A 54 -2.87 2.72 10.94
CA ARG A 54 -4.04 3.06 11.77
C ARG A 54 -4.10 4.55 12.13
N ARG A 55 -2.95 5.16 12.43
CA ARG A 55 -2.87 6.60 12.73
C ARG A 55 -3.19 7.46 11.52
N THR A 56 -2.68 7.07 10.35
CA THR A 56 -2.93 7.75 9.08
C THR A 56 -4.40 7.72 8.71
N LEU A 57 -5.05 6.56 8.82
CA LEU A 57 -6.47 6.41 8.56
C LEU A 57 -7.31 7.27 9.50
N ALA A 58 -6.99 7.28 10.80
CA ALA A 58 -7.71 8.09 11.78
C ALA A 58 -7.64 9.59 11.45
N ARG A 59 -6.48 10.09 11.01
CA ARG A 59 -6.32 11.49 10.56
C ARG A 59 -7.17 11.81 9.33
N GLU A 60 -7.35 10.86 8.43
CA GLU A 60 -8.17 10.98 7.21
C GLU A 60 -9.68 10.69 7.46
N GLY A 61 -10.08 10.47 8.72
CA GLY A 61 -11.47 10.13 9.08
C GLY A 61 -11.89 8.75 8.57
N ALA A 62 -10.96 7.81 8.46
CA ALA A 62 -11.17 6.44 8.04
C ALA A 62 -10.76 5.45 9.13
N ALA A 63 -11.32 4.25 9.07
CA ALA A 63 -10.93 3.14 9.92
C ALA A 63 -11.06 1.83 9.14
N LEU A 64 -10.16 0.87 9.41
CA LEU A 64 -10.26 -0.47 8.86
C LEU A 64 -10.77 -1.43 9.93
N SER A 65 -11.71 -2.29 9.54
CA SER A 65 -12.05 -3.45 10.37
C SER A 65 -10.85 -4.41 10.45
N PRO A 66 -10.73 -5.23 11.50
CA PRO A 66 -9.66 -6.23 11.59
C PRO A 66 -9.62 -7.20 10.40
N ARG A 67 -10.79 -7.48 9.79
CA ARG A 67 -10.89 -8.32 8.58
C ARG A 67 -10.32 -7.60 7.36
N ALA A 68 -10.63 -6.32 7.19
CA ALA A 68 -10.10 -5.51 6.09
C ALA A 68 -8.57 -5.34 6.22
N LEU A 69 -8.07 -5.12 7.44
CA LEU A 69 -6.63 -5.02 7.70
C LEU A 69 -5.89 -6.32 7.35
N ARG A 70 -6.41 -7.48 7.78
CA ARG A 70 -5.81 -8.79 7.43
C ARG A 70 -5.82 -9.05 5.92
N ARG A 71 -6.85 -8.59 5.21
CA ARG A 71 -6.90 -8.66 3.74
C ARG A 71 -5.84 -7.76 3.13
N LEU A 72 -5.74 -6.52 3.58
CA LEU A 72 -4.73 -5.56 3.12
C LEU A 72 -3.30 -6.11 3.31
N GLU A 73 -2.97 -6.64 4.49
CA GLU A 73 -1.66 -7.27 4.74
C GLU A 73 -1.37 -8.41 3.76
N ARG A 74 -2.38 -9.21 3.41
CA ARG A 74 -2.24 -10.31 2.45
C ARG A 74 -1.95 -9.80 1.05
N GLU A 75 -2.70 -8.80 0.57
CA GLU A 75 -2.53 -8.26 -0.78
C GLU A 75 -1.21 -7.50 -0.92
N VAL A 76 -0.84 -6.69 0.09
CA VAL A 76 0.47 -6.02 0.14
C VAL A 76 1.61 -7.04 0.22
N GLY A 77 1.46 -8.09 1.02
CA GLY A 77 2.48 -9.12 1.22
C GLY A 77 2.70 -10.04 0.03
N ARG A 78 1.73 -10.16 -0.89
CA ARG A 78 1.81 -10.95 -2.12
C ARG A 78 2.40 -10.19 -3.31
N TYR A 79 2.39 -8.87 -3.25
CA TYR A 79 2.86 -8.04 -4.35
C TYR A 79 4.38 -8.13 -4.52
N ASP A 80 4.79 -8.55 -5.72
CA ASP A 80 6.18 -8.61 -6.14
C ASP A 80 6.38 -7.67 -7.33
N PRO A 81 7.03 -6.51 -7.16
CA PRO A 81 7.25 -5.56 -8.24
C PRO A 81 8.20 -6.09 -9.33
N THR A 82 8.93 -7.18 -9.09
CA THR A 82 9.81 -7.78 -10.11
C THR A 82 9.04 -8.64 -11.11
N ARG A 83 7.82 -9.07 -10.77
CA ARG A 83 7.00 -9.91 -11.64
C ARG A 83 5.94 -9.07 -12.34
N PRO A 84 5.80 -9.18 -13.67
CA PRO A 84 4.71 -8.53 -14.39
C PRO A 84 3.37 -9.11 -13.95
N THR A 85 2.39 -8.24 -13.76
CA THR A 85 0.99 -8.63 -13.58
C THR A 85 0.45 -9.20 -14.90
N PRO A 86 -0.57 -10.09 -14.88
CA PRO A 86 -1.18 -10.60 -16.10
C PRO A 86 -1.61 -9.50 -17.08
N TYR A 87 -2.15 -8.39 -16.57
CA TYR A 87 -2.53 -7.24 -17.39
C TYR A 87 -1.35 -6.62 -18.14
N GLU A 88 -0.21 -6.45 -17.46
CA GLU A 88 1.02 -5.95 -18.10
C GLU A 88 1.62 -6.96 -19.09
N ILE A 89 1.47 -8.27 -18.83
CA ILE A 89 1.85 -9.32 -19.78
C ILE A 89 1.04 -9.13 -21.06
N PHE A 90 -0.28 -9.02 -20.97
CA PHE A 90 -1.15 -8.82 -22.14
C PHE A 90 -0.88 -7.50 -22.86
N ALA A 91 -0.64 -6.40 -22.13
CA ALA A 91 -0.32 -5.10 -22.72
C ALA A 91 1.03 -5.07 -23.45
N ALA A 92 1.97 -5.97 -23.14
CA ALA A 92 3.23 -6.10 -23.85
C ALA A 92 3.12 -6.86 -25.18
N PHE A 93 2.00 -7.57 -25.40
CA PHE A 93 1.70 -8.30 -26.64
C PHE A 93 0.71 -7.57 -27.55
N ALA A 94 0.24 -6.38 -27.16
CA ALA A 94 -0.67 -5.52 -27.91
C ALA A 94 0.08 -4.34 -28.53
#